data_AF-X1S9V0-F1
#
_entry.id   AF-X1S9V0-F1
#
_cell.length_a   1.000
_cell.length_b   1.000
_cell.length_c   1.000
_cell.angle_alpha   90.00
_cell.angle_beta   90.00
_cell.angle_gamma   90.00
#
_symmetry.space_group_name_H-M   'P 1'
#
loop_
_entity.id
_entity.type
_entity.pdbx_description
1 polymer ?
#
loop_
_entity_poly.entity_id
_entity_poly.type
_entity_poly.pdbx_seq_one_letter_code
_entity_poly.pdbx_strand_id
1 'polypeptide(L)' 'MKVKLILESKELTKEELQLLIQGIRDCEQESFPDKKISILIEALELSTSDCEQILASIKPPYKYKYGPFHVTS' A
#
# COMPACT_ATOMS: atom_id res chain seq x y z
N MET A 1 17.09 10.74 4.66
CA MET A 1 17.44 10.39 3.26
C MET A 1 16.14 10.26 2.48
N LYS A 2 16.09 10.77 1.24
CA LYS A 2 14.92 10.61 0.37
C LYS A 2 15.14 9.39 -0.52
N VAL A 3 14.28 8.39 -0.42
CA VAL A 3 14.31 7.15 -1.21
C VAL A 3 12.98 7.02 -1.94
N LYS A 4 13.01 6.63 -3.22
CA LYS A 4 11.82 6.28 -4.01
C LYS A 4 11.96 4.82 -4.42
N LEU A 5 10.97 4.00 -4.08
CA LEU A 5 10.85 2.60 -4.50
C LEU A 5 9.61 2.49 -5.39
N ILE A 6 9.72 1.78 -6.52
CA ILE A 6 8.63 1.50 -7.44
C ILE A 6 8.60 -0.01 -7.64
N LEU A 7 7.42 -0.61 -7.48
CA LEU A 7 7.17 -2.03 -7.74
C LEU A 7 6.07 -2.11 -8.79
N GLU A 8 6.34 -2.79 -9.90
CA GLU A 8 5.39 -2.97 -11.00
C GLU A 8 5.15 -4.46 -11.21
N SER A 9 3.89 -4.86 -11.33
CA SER A 9 3.49 -6.21 -11.73
C SER A 9 2.22 -6.15 -12.55
N LYS A 10 2.13 -7.00 -13.56
CA LYS A 10 0.92 -7.22 -14.38
C LYS A 10 0.16 -8.48 -13.98
N GLU A 11 0.71 -9.24 -13.04
CA GLU A 11 0.25 -10.59 -12.71
C GLU A 11 -0.39 -10.67 -11.32
N LEU A 12 -0.19 -9.64 -10.47
CA LEU A 12 -0.77 -9.63 -9.13
C LEU A 12 -2.29 -9.48 -9.21
N THR A 13 -2.96 -10.43 -8.56
CA THR A 13 -4.38 -10.33 -8.23
C THR A 13 -4.61 -9.32 -7.10
N LYS A 14 -5.88 -8.98 -6.85
CA LYS A 14 -6.29 -8.10 -5.75
C LYS A 14 -5.83 -8.64 -4.39
N GLU A 15 -6.00 -9.95 -4.18
CA GLU A 15 -5.63 -10.63 -2.94
C GLU A 15 -4.12 -10.66 -2.74
N GLU A 16 -3.34 -10.89 -3.80
CA GLU A 16 -1.87 -10.88 -3.72
C GLU A 16 -1.32 -9.46 -3.51
N LEU A 17 -1.95 -8.45 -4.12
CA LEU A 17 -1.63 -7.06 -3.83
C LEU A 17 -1.88 -6.73 -2.35
N GLN A 18 -2.99 -7.19 -1.79
CA GLN A 18 -3.27 -7.03 -0.36
C GLN A 18 -2.19 -7.70 0.50
N LEU A 19 -1.80 -8.93 0.19
CA LEU A 19 -0.75 -9.66 0.91
C LEU A 19 0.61 -8.95 0.83
N LEU A 20 0.96 -8.42 -0.34
CA LEU A 20 2.18 -7.64 -0.55
C LEU A 20 2.19 -6.40 0.35
N ILE A 21 1.10 -5.65 0.40
CA ILE A 21 1.00 -4.44 1.22
C ILE A 21 1.09 -4.79 2.71
N GLN A 22 0.44 -5.88 3.12
CA GLN A 22 0.53 -6.40 4.48
C GLN A 22 1.98 -6.76 4.84
N GLY A 23 2.68 -7.47 3.97
CA GLY A 23 4.10 -7.81 4.19
C GLY A 23 5.01 -6.58 4.29
N ILE A 24 4.77 -5.54 3.49
CA ILE A 24 5.50 -4.28 3.63
C ILE A 24 5.21 -3.62 4.99
N ARG A 25 3.95 -3.64 5.43
CA ARG A 25 3.55 -3.09 6.73
C ARG A 25 4.20 -3.82 7.89
N ASP A 26 4.22 -5.15 7.85
CA ASP A 26 4.83 -5.98 8.89
C ASP A 26 6.34 -5.71 8.98
N CYS A 27 7.02 -5.64 7.83
CA CYS A 27 8.43 -5.29 7.75
C CYS A 27 8.71 -3.88 8.31
N GLU A 28 7.87 -2.88 8.00
CA GLU A 28 7.98 -1.53 8.57
C GLU A 28 7.87 -1.56 10.10
N GLN A 29 6.89 -2.28 10.65
CA GLN A 29 6.67 -2.34 12.09
C GLN A 29 7.80 -3.07 12.82
N GLU A 30 8.35 -4.14 12.23
CA GLU A 30 9.42 -4.92 12.83
C GLU A 30 10.77 -4.20 12.74
N SER A 31 11.14 -3.74 11.55
CA SER A 31 12.47 -3.20 11.30
C SER A 31 12.60 -1.71 11.67
N PHE A 32 11.50 -0.96 11.58
CA PHE A 32 11.51 0.50 11.67
C PHE A 32 10.37 1.08 12.51
N PRO A 33 10.14 0.60 13.76
CA PRO A 33 8.96 0.97 14.56
C PRO A 33 8.82 2.48 14.82
N ASP A 34 9.94 3.22 14.86
CA ASP A 34 9.96 4.66 15.13
C ASP A 34 10.02 5.54 13.86
N LYS A 35 10.04 4.93 12.67
CA LYS A 35 10.14 5.65 11.40
C LYS A 35 8.76 5.82 10.79
N LYS A 36 8.55 6.96 10.12
CA LYS A 36 7.37 7.18 9.28
C LYS A 36 7.74 6.84 7.84
N ILE A 37 7.21 5.74 7.33
CA ILE A 37 7.38 5.34 5.93
C ILE A 37 6.07 5.61 5.19
N SER A 38 6.15 6.40 4.12
CA SER A 38 5.02 6.63 3.21
C SER A 38 5.14 5.71 2.02
N ILE A 39 4.07 4.99 1.69
CA ILE A 39 4.01 4.08 0.55
C ILE A 39 2.95 4.63 -0.41
N LEU A 40 3.32 4.75 -1.68
CA LEU A 40 2.39 5.07 -2.77
C LEU A 40 2.12 3.79 -3.55
N ILE A 41 0.86 3.52 -3.84
CA ILE A 41 0.42 2.34 -4.59
C ILE A 41 -0.51 2.83 -5.69
N GLU A 42 -0.16 2.50 -6.92
CA GLU A 42 -0.95 2.82 -8.11
C GLU A 42 -1.44 1.50 -8.71
N ALA A 43 -2.74 1.24 -8.61
CA ALA A 43 -3.38 0.05 -9.16
C ALA A 43 -4.46 0.48 -10.16
N LEU A 44 -4.04 0.74 -11.40
CA LEU A 44 -4.89 1.33 -12.45
C LEU A 44 -6.08 0.45 -12.84
N GLU A 45 -5.93 -0.87 -12.67
CA GLU A 45 -6.97 -1.86 -12.98
C GLU A 45 -7.99 -2.05 -11.83
N LEU A 46 -7.76 -1.41 -10.67
CA LEU A 46 -8.65 -1.52 -9.51
C LEU A 46 -9.54 -0.30 -9.36
N SER A 47 -10.81 -0.53 -9.00
CA SER A 47 -11.71 0.56 -8.65
C SER A 47 -11.26 1.25 -7.36
N THR A 48 -11.68 2.50 -7.17
CA THR A 48 -11.44 3.23 -5.91
C THR A 48 -11.93 2.43 -4.70
N SER A 49 -13.10 1.79 -4.80
CA SER A 49 -13.65 0.97 -3.72
C SER A 49 -12.82 -0.26 -3.41
N ASP A 50 -12.21 -0.90 -4.42
CA ASP A 50 -11.33 -2.05 -4.19
C ASP A 50 -10.06 -1.63 -3.47
N CYS A 51 -9.48 -0.50 -3.88
CA CYS A 51 -8.33 0.10 -3.21
C CYS A 51 -8.64 0.46 -1.75
N GLU A 52 -9.81 1.05 -1.47
CA GLU A 52 -10.25 1.36 -0.11
C GLU A 52 -10.43 0.10 0.75
N GLN A 53 -11.01 -0.97 0.18
CA GLN A 53 -11.16 -2.26 0.86
C GLN A 53 -9.80 -2.87 1.21
N ILE A 54 -8.85 -2.88 0.27
CA ILE A 54 -7.50 -3.37 0.50
C ILE A 54 -6.87 -2.60 1.64
N LEU A 55 -6.87 -1.26 1.60
CA LEU A 55 -6.30 -0.46 2.69
C LEU A 55 -6.99 -0.70 4.05
N ALA A 56 -8.31 -0.83 4.06
CA ALA A 56 -9.07 -1.08 5.29
C ALA A 56 -8.72 -2.45 5.93
N SER A 57 -8.26 -3.40 5.11
CA SER A 57 -7.87 -4.73 5.55
C SER A 57 -6.47 -4.80 6.19
N ILE A 58 -5.56 -3.88 5.87
CA ILE A 58 -4.16 -3.90 6.34
C ILE A 58 -4.06 -3.64 7.85
N LYS A 59 -3.22 -4.40 8.55
CA LYS A 59 -3.00 -4.32 10.00
C LYS A 59 -1.51 -4.15 10.35
N PRO A 60 -1.15 -3.38 11.40
CA PRO A 60 -1.98 -2.35 12.02
C PRO A 60 -2.30 -1.25 10.99
N PRO A 61 -3.49 -0.63 11.07
CA PRO A 61 -3.93 0.35 10.08
C PRO A 61 -2.92 1.50 9.98
N TYR A 62 -2.70 2.00 8.77
CA TYR A 62 -1.90 3.20 8.58
C TYR A 62 -2.54 4.38 9.32
N LYS A 63 -1.76 5.04 10.20
CA LYS A 63 -2.23 6.17 11.02
C LYS A 63 -2.70 7.36 10.19
N TYR A 64 -2.19 7.50 8.97
CA TYR A 64 -2.61 8.52 8.01
C TYR A 64 -3.43 7.85 6.91
N LYS A 65 -4.75 8.02 6.94
CA LYS A 65 -5.66 7.72 5.82
C LYS A 65 -5.50 8.75 4.70
N TYR A 66 -4.27 9.04 4.26
CA TYR A 66 -4.01 9.95 3.14
C TYR A 66 -2.71 9.54 2.45
N GLY A 67 -2.84 8.64 1.48
CA GLY A 67 -1.96 8.53 0.31
C GLY A 67 -2.83 8.84 -0.92
N PRO A 68 -2.30 9.51 -1.96
CA PRO A 68 -3.13 10.01 -3.05
C PRO A 68 -3.56 8.83 -3.92
N PHE A 69 -4.78 8.34 -3.70
CA PHE A 69 -5.50 7.63 -4.75
C PHE A 69 -5.86 8.68 -5.81
N HIS A 70 -4.92 8.99 -6.70
CA HIS A 70 -5.30 9.57 -7.97
C HIS A 70 -5.87 8.42 -8.80
N VAL A 71 -7.18 8.23 -8.67
CA VAL A 71 -7.95 7.48 -9.66
C VAL A 71 -8.08 8.43 -10.84
N THR A 72 -7.13 8.36 -11.77
CA THR A 72 -7.33 8.94 -13.08
C THR A 72 -8.15 7.94 -13.89
N SER A 73 -9.45 8.20 -13.99
CA SER A 73 -10.29 7.69 -15.06
C SER A 73 -9.79 8.15 -16.43
#